data_AF-A0A1W7CY34-F1
#
_entry.id   AF-A0A1W7CY34-F1
#
_cell.length_a   1.000
_cell.length_b   1.000
_cell.length_c   1.000
_cell.angle_alpha   90.00
_cell.angle_beta   90.00
_cell.angle_gamma   90.00
#
_symmetry.space_group_name_H-M   'P 1'
#
loop_
_entity.id
_entity.type
_entity.pdbx_description
1 polymer ?
#
loop_
_entity_poly.entity_id
_entity_poly.type
_entity_poly.pdbx_seq_one_letter_code
_entity_poly.pdbx_strand_id
1 'polypeptide(L)'
;MSLSLRFAAGSHTGMIRDHNEDSGYAGPRLLAIADGMGGQAAGEVASSEVISTIVQLDDDIPGSDVLTSLDHSVQRANEQLRAMVNDDPRLDGMGTTLTALLWTGQRLGLVHVGDSRAYLLRDGELTQITQDHTWVQRLVDEGRITEEEATTHPQRSLLMRALGSADHIDADLSIREVRVGDRYLLCSDGLSGVVSHETLRDTLNAFAPPEDTVRELIELALRGGGPDNITCIVADVLDVDTQQSDTLARQLYDAPQVVGAVAETQNQRFGDKQTPASRAAELGRSAPRTDGGGGGAPDITDPPTGVFGSFADDEYVPARAPRHRALKRTALIVLALAVVGGGLYAGYRWTQTQYYIAANGDHVALYRGVSQNLGPLSLHSVEDDHPDIRLEHLPQYQRSQVENAITAGSLGEARDSIAELAEQAEACRLLAAEQDGQNGEQNGQEPGNDEDVQGGGADSGSNPDAPTMTDRQRELAGQCTR
;
A
#
# COMPACT_ATOMS: atom_id res chain seq x y z
N MET A 1 -14.65 26.63 -43.94
CA MET A 1 -14.52 26.42 -42.50
C MET A 1 -13.21 25.71 -42.28
N SER A 2 -12.21 26.43 -41.78
CA SER A 2 -11.00 25.81 -41.23
C SER A 2 -11.29 25.46 -39.78
N LEU A 3 -11.03 24.22 -39.39
CA LEU A 3 -11.20 23.74 -38.01
C LEU A 3 -9.86 23.72 -37.30
N SER A 4 -9.86 23.95 -36.00
CA SER A 4 -8.70 23.83 -35.12
C SER A 4 -9.03 23.00 -33.89
N LEU A 5 -8.04 22.29 -33.34
CA LEU A 5 -8.16 21.59 -32.07
C LEU A 5 -7.64 22.48 -30.94
N ARG A 6 -8.44 22.60 -29.88
CA ARG A 6 -7.99 23.14 -28.58
C ARG A 6 -7.91 21.98 -27.62
N PHE A 7 -6.73 21.70 -27.08
CA PHE A 7 -6.51 20.49 -26.27
C PHE A 7 -5.80 20.79 -24.96
N ALA A 8 -5.91 19.84 -24.03
CA ALA A 8 -5.10 19.76 -22.84
C ALA A 8 -4.82 18.29 -22.52
N ALA A 9 -3.64 18.01 -22.00
CA ALA A 9 -3.22 16.69 -21.55
C ALA A 9 -2.83 16.74 -20.06
N GLY A 10 -3.09 15.65 -19.34
CA GLY A 10 -2.68 15.50 -17.96
C GLY A 10 -2.38 14.04 -17.63
N SER A 11 -1.41 13.83 -16.75
CA SER A 11 -1.02 12.51 -16.27
C SER A 11 -0.68 12.57 -14.79
N HIS A 12 -0.99 11.52 -14.05
CA HIS A 12 -0.71 11.37 -12.62
C HIS A 12 -0.42 9.91 -12.30
N THR A 13 0.56 9.65 -11.44
CA THR A 13 0.99 8.30 -11.02
C THR A 13 -0.08 7.49 -10.26
N GLY A 14 -1.24 8.06 -9.95
CA GLY A 14 -2.18 7.50 -8.97
C GLY A 14 -1.73 7.61 -7.51
N MET A 15 -2.36 6.82 -6.63
CA MET A 15 -2.06 6.76 -5.18
C MET A 15 -1.39 5.45 -4.74
N ILE A 16 -1.38 4.43 -5.60
CA ILE A 16 -0.90 3.08 -5.26
C ILE A 16 0.41 2.73 -5.98
N ARG A 17 0.57 3.14 -7.25
CA ARG A 17 1.78 2.83 -8.04
C ARG A 17 2.96 3.70 -7.59
N ASP A 18 4.17 3.16 -7.70
CA ASP A 18 5.41 3.85 -7.33
C ASP A 18 5.91 4.78 -8.44
N HIS A 19 5.63 4.45 -9.69
CA HIS A 19 6.09 5.16 -10.89
C HIS A 19 4.96 5.22 -11.93
N ASN A 20 5.09 6.16 -12.86
CA ASN A 20 4.13 6.40 -13.93
C ASN A 20 4.60 5.72 -15.21
N GLU A 21 3.87 4.70 -15.66
CA GLU A 21 4.16 3.95 -16.88
C GLU A 21 3.29 4.42 -18.06
N ASP A 22 2.36 5.34 -17.83
CA ASP A 22 1.57 5.98 -18.89
C ASP A 22 2.39 7.05 -19.62
N SER A 23 2.10 7.24 -20.90
CA SER A 23 2.64 8.31 -21.73
C SER A 23 1.55 8.94 -22.59
N GLY A 24 1.61 10.27 -22.75
CA GLY A 24 0.63 11.01 -23.54
C GLY A 24 1.25 12.14 -24.36
N TYR A 25 0.64 12.42 -25.51
CA TYR A 25 0.97 13.52 -26.41
C TYR A 25 -0.31 14.19 -26.91
N ALA A 26 -0.37 15.51 -26.82
CA ALA A 26 -1.42 16.30 -27.43
C ALA A 26 -0.78 17.43 -28.25
N GLY A 27 -0.99 17.41 -29.55
CA GLY A 27 -0.53 18.41 -30.50
C GLY A 27 -1.66 18.94 -31.38
N PRO A 28 -1.37 19.93 -32.24
CA PRO A 28 -2.35 20.55 -33.12
C PRO A 28 -3.04 19.56 -34.08
N ARG A 29 -2.41 18.41 -34.38
CA ARG A 29 -2.99 17.41 -35.27
C ARG A 29 -3.08 16.03 -34.64
N LEU A 30 -2.16 15.66 -33.77
CA LEU A 30 -2.10 14.33 -33.16
C LEU A 30 -2.46 14.38 -31.67
N LEU A 31 -3.36 13.51 -31.25
CA LEU A 31 -3.59 13.18 -29.84
C LEU A 31 -3.27 11.70 -29.66
N ALA A 32 -2.45 11.34 -28.68
CA ALA A 32 -2.06 9.95 -28.45
C ALA A 32 -1.86 9.68 -26.97
N ILE A 33 -2.31 8.50 -26.53
CA ILE A 33 -2.03 7.96 -25.20
C ILE A 33 -1.53 6.51 -25.33
N ALA A 34 -0.67 6.12 -24.41
CA ALA A 34 -0.09 4.78 -24.33
C ALA A 34 0.05 4.41 -22.85
N ASP A 35 -0.56 3.30 -22.45
CA ASP A 35 -0.51 2.74 -21.11
C ASP A 35 0.50 1.60 -21.10
N GLY A 36 1.63 1.85 -20.45
CA GLY A 36 2.80 0.97 -20.44
C GLY A 36 2.62 -0.16 -19.43
N MET A 37 2.91 -1.39 -19.86
CA MET A 37 2.87 -2.57 -19.01
C MET A 37 4.20 -3.33 -19.08
N GLY A 38 4.64 -3.88 -17.97
CA GLY A 38 5.83 -4.71 -17.91
C GLY A 38 6.31 -4.98 -16.50
N GLY A 39 7.37 -5.77 -16.37
CA GLY A 39 8.09 -5.94 -15.11
C GLY A 39 8.90 -4.69 -14.73
N GLN A 40 10.02 -4.88 -14.02
CA GLN A 40 10.96 -3.84 -13.56
C GLN A 40 11.12 -2.66 -14.56
N ALA A 41 10.39 -1.56 -14.35
CA ALA A 41 10.42 -0.31 -15.15
C ALA A 41 10.35 -0.51 -16.68
N ALA A 42 9.75 -1.60 -17.15
CA ALA A 42 9.66 -1.86 -18.58
C ALA A 42 8.48 -1.12 -19.23
N GLY A 43 7.39 -0.87 -18.48
CA GLY A 43 6.20 -0.18 -18.99
C GLY A 43 6.50 1.26 -19.42
N GLU A 44 7.20 2.03 -18.59
CA GLU A 44 7.60 3.41 -18.89
C GLU A 44 8.42 3.52 -20.20
N VAL A 45 9.31 2.56 -20.44
CA VAL A 45 10.14 2.52 -21.64
C VAL A 45 9.29 2.22 -22.87
N ALA A 46 8.34 1.28 -22.74
CA ALA A 46 7.47 0.87 -23.83
C ALA A 46 6.55 2.00 -24.29
N SER A 47 5.81 2.59 -23.35
CA SER A 47 4.86 3.66 -23.65
C SER A 47 5.60 4.89 -24.18
N SER A 48 6.79 5.19 -23.64
CA SER A 48 7.60 6.31 -24.10
C SER A 48 8.13 6.14 -25.52
N GLU A 49 8.62 4.94 -25.88
CA GLU A 49 9.09 4.67 -27.23
C GLU A 49 7.94 4.76 -28.25
N VAL A 50 6.77 4.17 -27.93
CA VAL A 50 5.61 4.20 -28.83
C VAL A 50 5.14 5.63 -29.08
N ILE A 51 4.97 6.45 -28.03
CA ILE A 51 4.58 7.85 -28.21
C ILE A 51 5.64 8.61 -29.03
N SER A 52 6.93 8.42 -28.73
CA SER A 52 8.01 9.09 -29.46
C SER A 52 8.02 8.78 -30.97
N THR A 53 7.62 7.56 -31.35
CA THR A 53 7.50 7.16 -32.75
C THR A 53 6.26 7.75 -33.42
N ILE A 54 5.11 7.72 -32.74
CA ILE A 54 3.84 8.21 -33.31
C ILE A 54 3.83 9.75 -33.44
N VAL A 55 4.52 10.47 -32.56
CA VAL A 55 4.62 11.95 -32.58
C VAL A 55 5.12 12.52 -33.90
N GLN A 56 5.91 11.76 -34.66
CA GLN A 56 6.39 12.17 -35.98
C GLN A 56 5.26 12.43 -36.98
N LEU A 57 4.06 11.88 -36.75
CA LEU A 57 2.86 12.13 -37.56
C LEU A 57 2.25 13.53 -37.34
N ASP A 58 2.62 14.24 -36.28
CA ASP A 58 2.13 15.59 -36.01
C ASP A 58 2.82 16.63 -36.92
N ASP A 59 4.11 16.42 -37.24
CA ASP A 59 4.91 17.31 -38.08
C ASP A 59 4.64 17.13 -39.58
N ASP A 60 4.42 15.89 -40.03
CA ASP A 60 4.24 15.57 -41.44
C ASP A 60 2.75 15.55 -41.82
N ILE A 61 2.33 16.40 -42.77
CA ILE A 61 1.01 16.27 -43.40
C ILE A 61 1.04 15.02 -44.27
N PRO A 62 0.29 13.95 -43.95
CA PRO A 62 0.32 12.76 -44.79
C PRO A 62 -0.22 13.12 -46.17
N GLY A 63 0.64 13.06 -47.19
CA GLY A 63 0.21 13.05 -48.60
C GLY A 63 -0.44 11.72 -48.99
N SER A 64 -0.28 10.69 -48.14
CA SER A 64 -0.84 9.34 -48.20
C SER A 64 -2.17 9.22 -47.43
N ASP A 65 -2.86 8.09 -47.60
CA ASP A 65 -4.03 7.75 -46.80
C ASP A 65 -3.70 7.77 -45.30
N VAL A 66 -4.56 8.41 -44.52
CA VAL A 66 -4.39 8.63 -43.07
C VAL A 66 -4.28 7.30 -42.33
N LEU A 67 -5.12 6.34 -42.71
CA LEU A 67 -5.12 5.02 -42.08
C LEU A 67 -3.84 4.25 -42.38
N THR A 68 -3.34 4.31 -43.61
CA THR A 68 -2.06 3.68 -43.98
C THR A 68 -0.89 4.30 -43.21
N SER A 69 -0.91 5.60 -42.99
CA SER A 69 0.15 6.32 -42.27
C SER A 69 0.12 5.96 -40.77
N LEU A 70 -1.07 5.85 -40.18
CA LEU A 70 -1.26 5.35 -38.82
C LEU A 70 -0.79 3.90 -38.69
N ASP A 71 -1.25 3.00 -39.56
CA ASP A 71 -0.86 1.59 -39.53
C ASP A 71 0.65 1.41 -39.62
N HIS A 72 1.31 2.03 -40.60
CA HIS A 72 2.77 1.98 -40.74
C HIS A 72 3.50 2.46 -39.49
N SER A 73 3.00 3.50 -38.84
CA SER A 73 3.63 4.05 -37.63
C SER A 73 3.43 3.13 -36.42
N VAL A 74 2.27 2.48 -36.32
CA VAL A 74 2.02 1.44 -35.30
C VAL A 74 2.89 0.21 -35.52
N GLN A 75 3.00 -0.29 -36.76
CA GLN A 75 3.88 -1.43 -37.06
C GLN A 75 5.34 -1.10 -36.76
N ARG A 76 5.79 0.11 -37.14
CA ARG A 76 7.15 0.59 -36.83
C ARG A 76 7.40 0.65 -35.32
N ALA A 77 6.46 1.20 -34.56
CA ALA A 77 6.58 1.28 -33.11
C ALA A 77 6.66 -0.13 -32.48
N ASN A 78 5.84 -1.07 -32.96
CA ASN A 78 5.89 -2.47 -32.53
C ASN A 78 7.24 -3.14 -32.87
N GLU A 79 7.78 -2.92 -34.07
CA GLU A 79 9.09 -3.41 -34.48
C GLU A 79 10.21 -2.87 -33.58
N GLN A 80 10.16 -1.58 -33.21
CA GLN A 80 11.14 -0.95 -32.32
C GLN A 80 11.10 -1.55 -30.92
N LEU A 81 9.92 -1.71 -30.31
CA LEU A 81 9.79 -2.36 -29.01
C LEU A 81 10.40 -3.76 -29.00
N ARG A 82 10.15 -4.54 -30.05
CA ARG A 82 10.70 -5.89 -30.18
C ARG A 82 12.21 -5.90 -30.38
N ALA A 83 12.74 -4.94 -31.14
CA ALA A 83 14.19 -4.77 -31.26
C ALA A 83 14.83 -4.49 -29.89
N MET A 84 14.20 -3.66 -29.06
CA MET A 84 14.68 -3.37 -27.71
C MET A 84 14.70 -4.62 -26.81
N VAL A 85 13.65 -5.45 -26.87
CA VAL A 85 13.60 -6.73 -26.12
C VAL A 85 14.66 -7.71 -26.60
N ASN A 86 14.93 -7.76 -27.91
CA ASN A 86 15.99 -8.60 -28.47
C ASN A 86 17.39 -8.15 -28.04
N ASP A 87 17.60 -6.84 -27.91
CA ASP A 87 18.88 -6.26 -27.49
C ASP A 87 19.10 -6.37 -25.97
N ASP A 88 18.04 -6.23 -25.16
CA ASP A 88 18.07 -6.41 -23.71
C ASP A 88 16.96 -7.37 -23.23
N PRO A 89 17.29 -8.66 -23.03
CA PRO A 89 16.33 -9.66 -22.56
C PRO A 89 15.69 -9.36 -21.20
N ARG A 90 16.18 -8.37 -20.44
CA ARG A 90 15.54 -7.94 -19.18
C ARG A 90 14.24 -7.17 -19.43
N LEU A 91 14.03 -6.66 -20.64
CA LEU A 91 12.79 -6.03 -21.09
C LEU A 91 11.76 -7.07 -21.59
N ASP A 92 12.01 -8.37 -21.42
CA ASP A 92 11.04 -9.40 -21.80
C ASP A 92 9.70 -9.19 -21.08
N GLY A 93 8.61 -9.30 -21.83
CA GLY A 93 7.25 -8.98 -21.37
C GLY A 93 6.90 -7.49 -21.37
N MET A 94 7.79 -6.60 -21.83
CA MET A 94 7.47 -5.20 -22.08
C MET A 94 6.40 -5.04 -23.15
N GLY A 95 5.42 -4.18 -22.90
CA GLY A 95 4.41 -3.82 -23.87
C GLY A 95 3.69 -2.52 -23.51
N THR A 96 2.81 -2.07 -24.39
CA THR A 96 1.99 -0.88 -24.13
C THR A 96 0.72 -0.92 -24.96
N THR A 97 -0.32 -0.26 -24.47
CA THR A 97 -1.46 0.11 -25.31
C THR A 97 -1.09 1.28 -26.23
N LEU A 98 -1.94 1.56 -27.20
CA LEU A 98 -1.91 2.79 -27.97
C LEU A 98 -3.32 3.17 -28.41
N THR A 99 -3.74 4.38 -28.08
CA THR A 99 -4.93 5.00 -28.69
C THR A 99 -4.54 6.38 -29.21
N ALA A 100 -4.72 6.60 -30.51
CA ALA A 100 -4.37 7.87 -31.13
C ALA A 100 -5.41 8.36 -32.13
N LEU A 101 -5.58 9.68 -32.17
CA LEU A 101 -6.42 10.44 -33.07
C LEU A 101 -5.55 11.36 -33.91
N LEU A 102 -5.57 11.20 -35.23
CA LEU A 102 -4.81 12.02 -36.18
C LEU A 102 -5.75 12.87 -37.04
N TRP A 103 -5.59 14.18 -36.92
CA TRP A 103 -6.30 15.21 -37.65
C TRP A 103 -5.64 15.51 -39.00
N THR A 104 -6.47 15.58 -40.05
CA THR A 104 -6.00 15.96 -41.40
C THR A 104 -6.70 17.20 -41.96
N GLY A 105 -7.40 17.96 -41.12
CA GLY A 105 -8.16 19.14 -41.52
C GLY A 105 -9.65 18.87 -41.77
N GLN A 106 -9.98 17.71 -42.34
CA GLN A 106 -11.36 17.36 -42.74
C GLN A 106 -11.86 16.05 -42.12
N ARG A 107 -10.93 15.20 -41.68
CA ARG A 107 -11.20 13.86 -41.17
C ARG A 107 -10.29 13.58 -39.99
N LEU A 108 -10.78 12.72 -39.11
CA LEU A 108 -10.02 12.20 -37.99
C LEU A 108 -9.77 10.70 -38.22
N GLY A 109 -8.51 10.30 -38.29
CA GLY A 109 -8.11 8.90 -38.23
C GLY A 109 -8.00 8.47 -36.77
N LEU A 110 -8.62 7.34 -36.41
CA LEU A 110 -8.47 6.69 -35.12
C LEU A 110 -7.65 5.40 -35.33
N VAL A 111 -6.64 5.20 -34.49
CA VAL A 111 -5.95 3.92 -34.31
C VAL A 111 -6.04 3.50 -32.85
N HIS A 112 -6.31 2.23 -32.60
CA HIS A 112 -6.49 1.71 -31.26
C HIS A 112 -5.95 0.28 -31.09
N VAL A 113 -5.20 0.07 -30.02
CA VAL A 113 -4.72 -1.22 -29.53
C VAL A 113 -4.69 -1.20 -28.00
N GLY A 114 -5.48 -2.05 -27.34
CA GLY A 114 -5.42 -2.23 -25.89
C GLY A 114 -6.76 -1.91 -25.25
N ASP A 115 -6.76 -1.40 -24.03
CA ASP A 115 -7.96 -1.04 -23.26
C ASP A 115 -8.01 0.43 -22.85
N SER A 116 -7.02 1.23 -23.26
CA SER A 116 -7.16 2.68 -23.23
C SER A 116 -8.30 3.12 -24.16
N ARG A 117 -9.05 4.15 -23.78
CA ARG A 117 -10.31 4.46 -24.45
C ARG A 117 -10.29 5.82 -25.10
N ALA A 118 -11.03 5.95 -26.20
CA ALA A 118 -11.42 7.24 -26.74
C ALA A 118 -12.94 7.39 -26.74
N TYR A 119 -13.40 8.60 -26.39
CA TYR A 119 -14.80 8.98 -26.35
C TYR A 119 -15.03 10.23 -27.20
N LEU A 120 -16.24 10.33 -27.75
CA LEU A 120 -16.77 11.51 -28.42
C LEU A 120 -17.99 12.00 -27.64
N LEU A 121 -17.94 13.25 -27.19
CA LEU A 121 -19.10 14.00 -26.72
C LEU A 121 -19.62 14.86 -27.89
N ARG A 122 -20.84 14.59 -28.33
CA ARG A 122 -21.54 15.36 -29.36
C ARG A 122 -23.00 15.54 -28.96
N ASP A 123 -23.49 16.77 -29.05
CA ASP A 123 -24.89 17.12 -28.71
C ASP A 123 -25.32 16.67 -27.30
N GLY A 124 -24.37 16.61 -26.35
CA GLY A 124 -24.60 16.18 -24.96
C GLY A 124 -24.53 14.66 -24.73
N GLU A 125 -24.36 13.87 -25.78
CA GLU A 125 -24.25 12.41 -25.71
C GLU A 125 -22.78 11.96 -25.74
N LEU A 126 -22.36 11.19 -24.74
CA LEU A 126 -21.00 10.62 -24.66
C LEU A 126 -21.00 9.21 -25.23
N THR A 127 -20.26 9.01 -26.32
CA THR A 127 -20.13 7.71 -26.99
C THR A 127 -18.69 7.24 -26.98
N GLN A 128 -18.43 6.00 -26.55
CA GLN A 128 -17.12 5.37 -26.70
C GLN A 128 -16.90 5.02 -28.18
N ILE A 129 -15.77 5.44 -28.75
CA ILE A 129 -15.45 5.24 -30.17
C ILE A 129 -14.39 4.16 -30.41
N THR A 130 -13.79 3.63 -29.35
CA THR A 130 -12.88 2.47 -29.32
C THR A 130 -13.57 1.26 -28.70
N GLN A 131 -13.07 0.06 -28.96
CA GLN A 131 -13.53 -1.17 -28.32
C GLN A 131 -12.36 -1.84 -27.62
N ASP A 132 -12.51 -2.10 -26.32
CA ASP A 132 -11.42 -2.62 -25.49
C ASP A 132 -10.96 -4.00 -25.97
N HIS A 133 -9.66 -4.17 -26.14
CA HIS A 133 -9.04 -5.46 -26.45
C HIS A 133 -8.77 -6.29 -25.19
N THR A 134 -9.76 -6.40 -24.30
CA THR A 134 -9.68 -7.20 -23.06
C THR A 134 -10.36 -8.56 -23.20
N TRP A 135 -10.01 -9.50 -22.31
CA TRP A 135 -10.64 -10.81 -22.27
C TRP A 135 -12.14 -10.69 -21.95
N VAL A 136 -12.52 -9.79 -21.04
CA VAL A 136 -13.92 -9.59 -20.67
C VAL A 136 -14.74 -8.99 -21.81
N GLN A 137 -14.17 -8.09 -22.61
CA GLN A 137 -14.86 -7.56 -23.79
C GLN A 137 -15.19 -8.69 -24.78
N ARG A 138 -14.27 -9.62 -25.01
CA ARG A 138 -14.55 -10.81 -25.85
C ARG A 138 -15.70 -11.65 -25.30
N LEU A 139 -15.77 -11.84 -23.98
CA LEU A 139 -16.86 -12.58 -23.35
C LEU A 139 -18.21 -11.88 -23.51
N VAL A 140 -18.22 -10.54 -23.46
CA VAL A 140 -19.41 -9.72 -23.73
C VAL A 140 -19.82 -9.87 -25.21
N ASP A 141 -18.87 -9.76 -26.14
CA ASP A 141 -19.13 -9.90 -27.57
C ASP A 141 -19.68 -11.30 -27.94
N GLU A 142 -19.23 -12.35 -27.24
CA GLU A 142 -19.72 -13.72 -27.36
C GLU A 142 -21.08 -13.95 -26.65
N GLY A 143 -21.61 -12.95 -25.93
CA GLY A 143 -22.85 -13.04 -25.15
C GLY A 143 -22.74 -13.97 -23.94
N ARG A 144 -21.53 -14.22 -23.45
CA ARG A 144 -21.26 -15.13 -22.31
C ARG A 144 -21.41 -14.46 -20.96
N ILE A 145 -21.16 -13.15 -20.92
CA ILE A 145 -21.38 -12.28 -19.76
C ILE A 145 -22.03 -10.98 -20.23
N THR A 146 -22.67 -10.28 -19.31
CA THR A 146 -23.21 -8.93 -19.51
C THR A 146 -22.13 -7.85 -19.33
N GLU A 147 -22.37 -6.64 -19.84
CA GLU A 147 -21.47 -5.50 -19.62
C GLU A 147 -21.31 -5.19 -18.12
N GLU A 148 -22.38 -5.33 -17.33
CA GLU A 148 -22.34 -5.12 -15.88
C GLU A 148 -21.44 -6.16 -15.19
N GLU A 149 -21.53 -7.43 -15.59
CA GLU A 149 -20.67 -8.50 -15.07
C GLU A 149 -19.20 -8.29 -15.44
N ALA A 150 -18.91 -7.74 -16.63
CA ALA A 150 -17.54 -7.44 -17.07
C ALA A 150 -16.82 -6.48 -16.12
N THR A 151 -17.53 -5.46 -15.60
CA THR A 151 -16.93 -4.44 -14.70
C THR A 151 -16.41 -5.01 -13.38
N THR A 152 -17.02 -6.09 -12.88
CA THR A 152 -16.67 -6.73 -11.60
C THR A 152 -15.84 -8.00 -11.76
N HIS A 153 -15.56 -8.41 -13.00
CA HIS A 153 -14.87 -9.64 -13.29
C HIS A 153 -13.40 -9.61 -12.77
N PRO A 154 -12.89 -10.70 -12.18
CA PRO A 154 -11.52 -10.76 -11.65
C PRO A 154 -10.43 -10.51 -12.70
N GLN A 155 -10.70 -10.87 -13.97
CA GLN A 155 -9.77 -10.73 -15.10
C GLN A 155 -10.17 -9.57 -16.04
N ARG A 156 -10.81 -8.52 -15.51
CA ARG A 156 -11.27 -7.38 -16.34
C ARG A 156 -10.13 -6.63 -17.05
N SER A 157 -8.97 -6.53 -16.42
CA SER A 157 -7.77 -5.88 -16.99
C SER A 157 -6.86 -6.84 -17.75
N LEU A 158 -7.31 -8.07 -18.06
CA LEU A 158 -6.51 -9.01 -18.83
C LEU A 158 -6.55 -8.63 -20.31
N LEU A 159 -5.47 -8.02 -20.79
CA LEU A 159 -5.31 -7.61 -22.18
C LEU A 159 -5.10 -8.80 -23.12
N MET A 160 -5.76 -8.72 -24.28
CA MET A 160 -5.66 -9.69 -25.38
C MET A 160 -4.79 -9.17 -26.53
N ARG A 161 -4.61 -7.85 -26.62
CA ARG A 161 -3.76 -7.19 -27.62
C ARG A 161 -3.02 -6.02 -26.97
N ALA A 162 -1.71 -5.97 -27.18
CA ALA A 162 -0.82 -4.88 -26.79
C ALA A 162 0.35 -4.81 -27.79
N LEU A 163 0.96 -3.63 -27.94
CA LEU A 163 2.18 -3.50 -28.72
C LEU A 163 3.34 -4.17 -27.97
N GLY A 164 4.28 -4.77 -28.72
CA GLY A 164 5.43 -5.52 -28.20
C GLY A 164 5.19 -7.03 -28.09
N SER A 165 3.94 -7.50 -28.07
CA SER A 165 3.62 -8.91 -27.81
C SER A 165 3.68 -9.86 -29.02
N ALA A 166 3.55 -9.35 -30.25
CA ALA A 166 3.45 -10.18 -31.45
C ALA A 166 4.25 -9.60 -32.63
N ASP A 167 4.54 -10.43 -33.63
CA ASP A 167 5.28 -10.01 -34.83
C ASP A 167 4.60 -8.88 -35.59
N HIS A 168 3.29 -9.00 -35.75
CA HIS A 168 2.43 -8.05 -36.42
C HIS A 168 1.23 -7.75 -35.51
N ILE A 169 0.83 -6.49 -35.44
CA ILE A 169 -0.29 -6.05 -34.62
C ILE A 169 -1.46 -5.69 -35.52
N ASP A 170 -2.57 -6.42 -35.37
CA ASP A 170 -3.85 -6.06 -35.99
C ASP A 170 -4.49 -4.91 -35.18
N ALA A 171 -4.17 -3.67 -35.56
CA ALA A 171 -4.72 -2.48 -34.92
C ALA A 171 -6.10 -2.11 -35.48
N ASP A 172 -6.98 -1.62 -34.61
CA ASP A 172 -8.30 -1.14 -35.02
C ASP A 172 -8.17 0.26 -35.62
N LEU A 173 -8.44 0.38 -36.91
CA LEU A 173 -8.29 1.59 -37.71
C LEU A 173 -9.64 2.06 -38.24
N SER A 174 -10.00 3.33 -38.00
CA SER A 174 -11.25 3.89 -38.53
C SER A 174 -11.13 5.38 -38.85
N ILE A 175 -11.93 5.83 -39.82
CA ILE A 175 -12.09 7.26 -40.14
C ILE A 175 -13.39 7.75 -39.50
N ARG A 176 -13.33 8.89 -38.82
CA ARG A 176 -14.47 9.55 -38.19
C ARG A 176 -14.72 10.92 -38.82
N GLU A 177 -16.00 11.26 -38.97
CA GLU A 177 -16.46 12.59 -39.38
C GLU A 177 -16.40 13.53 -38.16
N VAL A 178 -15.88 14.73 -38.39
CA VAL A 178 -15.69 15.72 -37.33
C VAL A 178 -16.58 16.92 -37.60
N ARG A 179 -17.18 17.44 -36.52
CA ARG A 179 -18.04 18.61 -36.51
C ARG A 179 -17.54 19.63 -35.50
N VAL A 180 -17.82 20.90 -35.78
CA VAL A 180 -17.59 21.99 -34.81
C VAL A 180 -18.38 21.69 -33.54
N GLY A 181 -17.74 21.86 -32.39
CA GLY A 181 -18.34 21.60 -31.07
C GLY A 181 -18.18 20.16 -30.59
N ASP A 182 -17.60 19.26 -31.40
CA ASP A 182 -17.19 17.94 -30.91
C ASP A 182 -16.13 18.10 -29.82
N ARG A 183 -16.27 17.29 -28.76
CA ARG A 183 -15.27 17.15 -27.70
C ARG A 183 -14.81 15.70 -27.62
N TYR A 184 -13.51 15.49 -27.73
CA TYR A 184 -12.88 14.18 -27.60
C TYR A 184 -12.24 14.02 -26.23
N LEU A 185 -12.31 12.80 -25.69
CA LEU A 185 -11.55 12.39 -24.51
C LEU A 185 -10.76 11.13 -24.87
N LEU A 186 -9.45 11.13 -24.66
CA LEU A 186 -8.63 9.92 -24.61
C LEU A 186 -8.26 9.69 -23.15
N CYS A 187 -8.31 8.44 -22.67
CA CYS A 187 -7.85 8.12 -21.32
C CYS A 187 -7.30 6.70 -21.15
N SER A 188 -6.35 6.52 -20.24
CA SER A 188 -5.93 5.19 -19.75
C SER A 188 -7.01 4.53 -18.90
N ASP A 189 -6.84 3.25 -18.60
CA ASP A 189 -7.80 2.48 -17.80
C ASP A 189 -7.88 3.01 -16.35
N GLY A 190 -6.84 3.65 -15.85
CA GLY A 190 -6.82 4.27 -14.52
C GLY A 190 -7.84 5.40 -14.33
N LEU A 191 -8.31 6.03 -15.42
CA LEU A 191 -9.48 6.93 -15.36
C LEU A 191 -10.78 6.13 -15.45
N SER A 192 -10.96 5.38 -16.54
CA SER A 192 -12.24 4.74 -16.87
C SER A 192 -12.61 3.54 -15.98
N GLY A 193 -11.63 3.00 -15.25
CA GLY A 193 -11.80 1.92 -14.29
C GLY A 193 -12.36 2.36 -12.94
N VAL A 194 -12.29 3.66 -12.61
CA VAL A 194 -12.81 4.22 -11.34
C VAL A 194 -13.85 5.32 -11.52
N VAL A 195 -13.85 6.01 -12.66
CA VAL A 195 -14.85 7.05 -12.98
C VAL A 195 -15.90 6.46 -13.93
N SER A 196 -17.16 6.52 -13.51
CA SER A 196 -18.27 5.96 -14.30
C SER A 196 -18.54 6.75 -15.58
N HIS A 197 -19.12 6.09 -16.60
CA HIS A 197 -19.51 6.72 -17.86
C HIS A 197 -20.43 7.95 -17.67
N GLU A 198 -21.36 7.88 -16.72
CA GLU A 198 -22.23 9.00 -16.38
C GLU A 198 -21.45 10.20 -15.82
N THR A 199 -20.49 9.95 -14.93
CA THR A 199 -19.64 11.00 -14.35
C THR A 199 -18.72 11.60 -15.41
N LEU A 200 -18.17 10.79 -16.31
CA LEU A 200 -17.39 11.26 -17.45
C LEU A 200 -18.25 12.18 -18.35
N ARG A 201 -19.46 11.75 -18.68
CA ARG A 201 -20.41 12.54 -19.50
C ARG A 201 -20.71 13.88 -18.85
N ASP A 202 -21.07 13.89 -17.57
CA ASP A 202 -21.42 15.12 -16.86
C ASP A 202 -20.24 16.09 -16.75
N THR A 203 -19.04 15.57 -16.47
CA THR A 203 -17.81 16.37 -16.38
C THR A 203 -17.44 16.99 -17.72
N LEU A 204 -17.48 16.20 -18.80
CA LEU A 204 -17.18 16.70 -20.15
C LEU A 204 -18.23 17.71 -20.64
N ASN A 205 -19.49 17.56 -20.23
CA ASN A 205 -20.61 18.41 -20.63
C ASN A 205 -20.75 19.69 -19.79
N ALA A 206 -19.90 19.91 -18.78
CA ALA A 206 -19.88 21.13 -17.97
C ALA A 206 -19.38 22.38 -18.73
N PHE A 207 -19.01 22.25 -20.01
CA PHE A 207 -18.48 23.32 -20.89
C PHE A 207 -17.28 24.10 -20.32
N ALA A 208 -16.53 23.50 -19.40
CA ALA A 208 -15.27 24.04 -18.91
C ALA A 208 -14.17 23.94 -19.99
N PRO A 209 -13.13 24.80 -19.95
CA PRO A 209 -11.93 24.66 -20.77
C PRO A 209 -11.28 23.27 -20.64
N PRO A 210 -10.62 22.74 -21.69
CA PRO A 210 -9.98 21.42 -21.64
C PRO A 210 -9.05 21.22 -20.45
N GLU A 211 -8.26 22.23 -20.08
CA GLU A 211 -7.32 22.18 -18.94
C GLU A 211 -8.02 21.95 -17.61
N ASP A 212 -9.12 22.65 -17.37
CA ASP A 212 -9.91 22.52 -16.15
C ASP A 212 -10.63 21.17 -16.11
N THR A 213 -11.14 20.72 -17.26
CA THR A 213 -11.77 19.40 -17.40
C THR A 213 -10.77 18.27 -17.14
N VAL A 214 -9.56 18.32 -17.69
CA VAL A 214 -8.50 17.34 -17.42
C VAL A 214 -8.19 17.30 -15.93
N ARG A 215 -8.02 18.46 -15.29
CA ARG A 215 -7.75 18.54 -13.85
C ARG A 215 -8.87 17.90 -13.02
N GLU A 216 -10.12 18.20 -13.35
CA GLU A 216 -11.29 17.63 -12.67
C GLU A 216 -11.38 16.12 -12.86
N LEU A 217 -11.14 15.61 -14.07
CA LEU A 217 -11.13 14.17 -14.34
C LEU A 217 -10.06 13.42 -13.52
N ILE A 218 -8.85 13.97 -13.44
CA ILE A 218 -7.77 13.40 -12.61
C ILE A 218 -8.18 13.44 -11.14
N GLU A 219 -8.73 14.54 -10.65
CA GLU A 219 -9.22 14.63 -9.27
C GLU A 219 -10.32 13.62 -8.95
N LEU A 220 -11.25 13.37 -9.89
CA LEU A 220 -12.30 12.37 -9.75
C LEU A 220 -11.71 10.96 -9.65
N ALA A 221 -10.75 10.62 -10.51
CA ALA A 221 -10.06 9.34 -10.45
C ALA A 221 -9.31 9.13 -9.12
N LEU A 222 -8.62 10.17 -8.65
CA LEU A 222 -7.95 10.17 -7.35
C LEU A 222 -8.94 10.01 -6.19
N ARG A 223 -10.11 10.68 -6.24
CA ARG A 223 -11.18 10.50 -5.24
C ARG A 223 -11.78 9.09 -5.28
N GLY A 224 -11.77 8.44 -6.45
CA GLY A 224 -12.11 7.03 -6.62
C GLY A 224 -11.08 6.04 -6.05
N GLY A 225 -9.97 6.55 -5.48
CA GLY A 225 -8.92 5.76 -4.84
C GLY A 225 -7.59 5.76 -5.61
N GLY A 226 -7.58 6.20 -6.88
CA GLY A 226 -6.39 6.25 -7.74
C GLY A 226 -5.56 4.96 -7.74
N PRO A 227 -6.15 3.80 -8.09
CA PRO A 227 -5.46 2.51 -8.00
C PRO A 227 -4.36 2.33 -9.06
N ASP A 228 -4.40 3.12 -10.13
CA ASP A 228 -3.48 3.04 -11.26
C ASP A 228 -2.93 4.41 -11.68
N ASN A 229 -2.01 4.41 -12.64
CA ASN A 229 -1.63 5.58 -13.40
C ASN A 229 -2.83 6.13 -14.16
N ILE A 230 -2.98 7.46 -14.16
CA ILE A 230 -4.15 8.15 -14.72
C ILE A 230 -3.64 9.13 -15.74
N THR A 231 -3.96 8.90 -17.01
CA THR A 231 -3.62 9.82 -18.10
C THR A 231 -4.85 10.11 -18.92
N CYS A 232 -5.09 11.38 -19.22
CA CYS A 232 -6.18 11.78 -20.09
C CYS A 232 -5.86 13.02 -20.93
N ILE A 233 -6.51 13.10 -22.09
CA ILE A 233 -6.42 14.20 -23.04
C ILE A 233 -7.84 14.62 -23.40
N VAL A 234 -8.15 15.91 -23.26
CA VAL A 234 -9.42 16.49 -23.71
C VAL A 234 -9.13 17.42 -24.88
N ALA A 235 -9.91 17.31 -25.96
CA ALA A 235 -9.76 18.14 -27.14
C ALA A 235 -11.10 18.62 -27.70
N ASP A 236 -11.22 19.92 -27.93
CA ASP A 236 -12.37 20.59 -28.50
C ASP A 236 -12.13 20.95 -29.97
N VAL A 237 -13.11 20.68 -30.82
CA VAL A 237 -13.09 21.10 -32.22
C VAL A 237 -13.75 22.47 -32.36
N LEU A 238 -12.96 23.45 -32.77
CA LEU A 238 -13.38 24.84 -32.93
C LEU A 238 -13.37 25.27 -34.40
N ASP A 239 -14.25 26.21 -34.75
CA ASP A 239 -14.22 26.89 -36.05
C ASP A 239 -13.29 28.11 -36.00
N VAL A 240 -12.25 28.09 -36.81
CA VAL A 240 -11.20 29.14 -36.87
C VAL A 240 -11.79 30.49 -37.30
N ASP A 241 -12.86 30.48 -38.11
CA ASP A 241 -13.48 31.71 -38.62
C ASP A 241 -14.17 32.53 -37.51
N THR A 242 -14.51 31.89 -36.38
CA THR A 242 -15.16 32.55 -35.23
C THR A 242 -14.18 33.15 -34.20
N GLN A 243 -12.89 32.83 -34.29
CA GLN A 243 -11.87 33.13 -33.28
C GLN A 243 -10.93 34.30 -33.65
N GLN A 244 -11.30 35.15 -34.62
CA GLN A 244 -10.48 36.30 -35.10
C GLN A 244 -10.08 37.33 -34.03
N SER A 245 -10.58 37.21 -32.79
CA SER A 245 -10.39 38.19 -31.72
C SER A 245 -9.21 37.90 -30.78
N ASP A 246 -8.64 36.69 -30.79
CA ASP A 246 -7.68 36.26 -29.76
C ASP A 246 -6.46 35.51 -30.33
N THR A 247 -5.59 36.25 -31.01
CA THR A 247 -4.37 35.70 -31.65
C THR A 247 -3.39 35.09 -30.65
N LEU A 248 -3.39 35.56 -29.40
CA LEU A 248 -2.49 35.08 -28.35
C LEU A 248 -2.97 33.72 -27.81
N ALA A 249 -4.28 33.55 -27.63
CA ALA A 249 -4.88 32.27 -27.28
C ALA A 249 -4.61 31.21 -28.36
N ARG A 250 -4.65 31.59 -29.65
CA ARG A 250 -4.32 30.67 -30.75
C ARG A 250 -2.88 30.15 -30.71
N GLN A 251 -1.91 31.00 -30.33
CA GLN A 251 -0.51 30.58 -30.20
C GLN A 251 -0.26 29.64 -29.01
N LEU A 252 -1.05 29.76 -27.94
CA LEU A 252 -0.93 28.90 -26.75
C LEU A 252 -1.47 27.49 -27.00
N TYR A 253 -2.50 27.34 -27.84
CA TYR A 253 -3.06 26.02 -28.18
C TYR A 253 -2.35 25.31 -29.34
N ASP A 254 -1.44 25.98 -30.04
CA ASP A 254 -0.63 25.36 -31.09
C ASP A 254 0.61 24.65 -30.52
N ALA A 255 0.94 24.84 -29.23
CA ALA A 255 2.10 24.22 -28.58
C ALA A 255 1.79 22.77 -28.14
N PRO A 256 2.58 21.77 -28.60
CA PRO A 256 2.40 20.40 -28.16
C PRO A 256 2.63 20.21 -26.65
N GLN A 257 1.79 19.38 -26.03
CA GLN A 257 1.88 18.97 -24.63
C GLN A 257 2.28 17.50 -24.56
N VAL A 258 3.33 17.21 -23.79
CA VAL A 258 3.82 15.86 -23.53
C VAL A 258 3.66 15.58 -22.05
N VAL A 259 3.06 14.44 -21.68
CA VAL A 259 2.77 14.06 -20.29
C VAL A 259 3.16 12.60 -20.01
N GLY A 260 3.29 12.26 -18.73
CA GLY A 260 3.65 10.91 -18.28
C GLY A 260 5.14 10.58 -18.46
N ALA A 261 5.46 9.29 -18.63
CA ALA A 261 6.82 8.76 -18.67
C ALA A 261 7.69 9.40 -19.77
N VAL A 262 7.12 9.76 -20.93
CA VAL A 262 7.86 10.48 -22.00
C VAL A 262 8.38 11.82 -21.47
N ALA A 263 7.56 12.58 -20.75
CA ALA A 263 7.92 13.90 -20.25
C ALA A 263 9.03 13.79 -19.20
N GLU A 264 8.95 12.79 -18.31
CA GLU A 264 9.99 12.50 -17.32
C GLU A 264 11.31 12.09 -17.98
N THR A 265 11.25 11.22 -18.98
CA THR A 265 12.43 10.76 -19.74
C THR A 265 13.12 11.91 -20.46
N GLN A 266 12.36 12.82 -21.08
CA GLN A 266 12.92 14.02 -21.70
C GLN A 266 13.58 14.92 -20.64
N ASN A 267 12.91 15.18 -19.52
CA ASN A 267 13.47 15.96 -18.42
C ASN A 267 14.74 15.33 -17.84
N GLN A 268 14.86 14.01 -17.76
CA GLN A 268 16.09 13.34 -17.34
C GLN A 268 17.21 13.50 -18.38
N ARG A 269 16.90 13.34 -19.68
CA ARG A 269 17.88 13.51 -20.78
C ARG A 269 18.40 14.94 -20.90
N PHE A 270 17.58 15.95 -20.57
CA PHE A 270 17.96 17.37 -20.62
C PHE A 270 18.38 17.96 -19.26
N GLY A 271 17.97 17.34 -18.14
CA GLY A 271 18.24 17.79 -16.77
C GLY A 271 19.71 17.71 -16.39
N ASP A 272 20.45 16.75 -16.95
CA ASP A 272 21.90 16.64 -16.77
C ASP A 272 22.67 17.82 -17.41
N LYS A 273 22.02 18.58 -18.30
CA LYS A 273 22.58 19.78 -18.96
C LYS A 273 22.11 21.11 -18.36
N GLN A 274 21.15 21.13 -17.43
CA GLN A 274 20.57 22.37 -16.90
C GLN A 274 20.87 22.67 -15.42
N THR A 275 21.74 21.91 -14.77
CA THR A 275 22.16 22.25 -13.41
C THR A 275 22.88 23.62 -13.40
N PRO A 276 22.70 24.45 -12.34
CA PRO A 276 23.45 25.69 -12.18
C PRO A 276 24.97 25.47 -12.23
N ALA A 277 25.44 24.29 -11.79
CA ALA A 277 26.84 23.86 -11.87
C ALA A 277 27.32 23.62 -13.31
N SER A 278 26.50 23.02 -14.17
CA SER A 278 26.81 22.82 -15.59
C SER A 278 26.88 24.15 -16.35
N ARG A 279 25.93 25.07 -16.09
CA ARG A 279 25.97 26.45 -16.63
C ARG A 279 27.20 27.25 -16.17
N ALA A 280 27.61 27.08 -14.91
CA ALA A 280 28.83 27.70 -14.40
C ALA A 280 30.11 27.12 -15.03
N ALA A 281 30.11 25.82 -15.35
CA ALA A 281 31.23 25.16 -16.03
C ALA A 281 31.39 25.59 -17.49
N GLU A 282 30.29 25.90 -18.19
CA GLU A 282 30.33 26.50 -19.53
C GLU A 282 30.82 27.95 -19.52
N LEU A 283 30.40 28.76 -18.54
CA LEU A 283 30.89 30.13 -18.36
C LEU A 283 32.38 30.21 -18.02
N GLY A 284 32.94 29.14 -17.44
CA GLY A 284 34.37 29.04 -17.13
C GLY A 284 35.26 28.64 -18.33
N ARG A 285 34.68 28.19 -19.44
CA ARG A 285 35.44 27.68 -20.58
C ARG A 285 35.72 28.81 -21.57
N SER A 286 36.73 29.62 -21.26
CA SER A 286 37.30 30.59 -22.21
C SER A 286 37.91 29.84 -23.41
N ALA A 287 37.22 29.88 -24.56
CA ALA A 287 37.79 29.40 -25.82
C ALA A 287 38.94 30.31 -26.28
N PRO A 288 40.01 29.78 -26.90
CA PRO A 288 41.07 30.60 -27.47
C PRO A 288 40.54 31.41 -28.66
N ARG A 289 40.82 32.71 -28.65
CA ARG A 289 40.62 33.60 -29.80
C ARG A 289 41.60 33.24 -30.92
N THR A 290 41.07 32.99 -32.11
CA THR A 290 41.80 33.18 -33.37
C THR A 290 40.96 34.04 -34.30
N ASP A 291 41.54 35.18 -34.67
CA ASP A 291 41.01 36.21 -35.56
C ASP A 291 40.79 35.72 -37.00
N GLY A 292 39.76 36.28 -37.65
CA GLY A 292 39.88 36.67 -39.06
C GLY A 292 38.79 36.16 -40.00
N GLY A 293 37.97 37.09 -40.51
CA GLY A 293 37.38 37.00 -41.86
C GLY A 293 35.86 37.03 -41.89
N GLY A 294 35.28 38.10 -42.45
CA GLY A 294 33.85 38.38 -42.41
C GLY A 294 32.98 37.61 -43.40
N GLY A 295 31.67 37.73 -43.20
CA GLY A 295 30.62 37.22 -44.07
C GLY A 295 29.31 37.14 -43.28
N GLY A 296 28.33 37.96 -43.64
CA GLY A 296 27.17 38.26 -42.79
C GLY A 296 25.98 37.29 -42.86
N ALA A 297 24.91 37.78 -42.20
CA ALA A 297 23.50 37.30 -42.13
C ALA A 297 23.16 36.46 -40.88
N PRO A 298 21.87 36.39 -40.48
CA PRO A 298 21.32 37.15 -39.36
C PRO A 298 20.86 36.28 -38.18
N ASP A 299 20.66 36.96 -37.05
CA ASP A 299 19.73 36.68 -35.93
C ASP A 299 18.95 35.36 -36.00
N ILE A 300 19.41 34.36 -35.23
CA ILE A 300 18.61 33.19 -34.87
C ILE A 300 18.01 33.50 -33.51
N THR A 301 16.79 34.01 -33.57
CA THR A 301 15.84 34.03 -32.46
C THR A 301 15.70 32.62 -31.87
N ASP A 302 15.73 32.53 -30.55
CA ASP A 302 15.35 31.36 -29.77
C ASP A 302 14.13 30.64 -30.36
N PRO A 303 14.11 29.29 -30.45
CA PRO A 303 12.87 28.60 -30.70
C PRO A 303 11.92 28.86 -29.51
N PRO A 304 10.61 29.09 -29.76
CA PRO A 304 9.65 29.31 -28.69
C PRO A 304 9.40 27.95 -28.03
N THR A 305 10.22 27.57 -27.05
CA THR A 305 9.88 26.49 -26.13
C THR A 305 8.82 27.03 -25.17
N GLY A 306 7.58 27.07 -25.65
CA GLY A 306 6.38 27.07 -24.81
C GLY A 306 6.22 25.70 -24.15
N VAL A 307 7.24 25.24 -23.44
CA VAL A 307 7.12 24.13 -22.49
C VAL A 307 6.46 24.74 -21.26
N PHE A 308 5.13 24.68 -21.21
CA PHE A 308 4.50 24.63 -19.90
C PHE A 308 4.99 23.32 -19.29
N GLY A 309 5.86 23.44 -18.29
CA GLY A 309 6.31 22.30 -17.53
C GLY A 309 5.10 21.54 -16.98
N SER A 310 5.32 20.26 -16.66
CA SER A 310 4.51 19.53 -15.69
C SER A 310 3.96 20.50 -14.65
N PHE A 311 2.70 20.35 -14.23
CA PHE A 311 2.24 20.96 -12.99
C PHE A 311 3.26 20.64 -11.91
N ALA A 312 4.19 21.57 -11.69
CA ALA A 312 5.26 21.40 -10.75
C ALA A 312 4.61 21.58 -9.40
N ASP A 313 4.99 20.72 -8.46
CA ASP A 313 4.58 20.80 -7.06
C ASP A 313 4.87 22.16 -6.39
N ASP A 314 5.54 23.08 -7.08
CA ASP A 314 6.10 24.31 -6.53
C ASP A 314 5.36 25.62 -6.91
N GLU A 315 4.30 25.62 -7.74
CA GLU A 315 3.41 26.80 -7.90
C GLU A 315 2.12 26.67 -7.07
N TYR A 316 2.23 26.00 -5.93
CA TYR A 316 1.28 26.12 -4.83
C TYR A 316 1.66 27.33 -3.96
N VAL A 317 1.05 28.49 -4.21
CA VAL A 317 0.93 29.52 -3.16
C VAL A 317 -0.28 29.13 -2.32
N PRO A 318 -0.13 28.57 -1.10
CA PRO A 318 -1.28 28.32 -0.26
C PRO A 318 -1.98 29.64 0.04
N ALA A 319 -3.15 29.83 -0.54
CA ALA A 319 -4.20 30.57 0.14
C ALA A 319 -4.35 29.92 1.51
N ARG A 320 -4.01 30.67 2.58
CA ARG A 320 -4.00 30.23 3.99
C ARG A 320 -5.09 29.18 4.24
N ALA A 321 -4.69 27.91 4.30
CA ALA A 321 -5.62 26.83 4.56
C ALA A 321 -6.26 27.01 5.95
N PRO A 322 -7.57 26.75 6.09
CA PRO A 322 -8.23 26.90 7.38
C PRO A 322 -7.65 25.87 8.34
N ARG A 323 -7.40 26.33 9.57
CA ARG A 323 -6.73 25.70 10.72
C ARG A 323 -7.27 24.31 11.14
N HIS A 324 -8.26 23.76 10.43
CA HIS A 324 -8.93 22.49 10.71
C HIS A 324 -8.25 21.24 10.11
N ARG A 325 -7.46 21.33 9.04
CA ARG A 325 -6.82 20.13 8.44
C ARG A 325 -5.62 19.61 9.26
N ALA A 326 -4.82 20.51 9.82
CA ALA A 326 -3.78 20.13 10.78
C ALA A 326 -4.37 19.52 12.05
N LEU A 327 -5.49 20.09 12.55
CA LEU A 327 -6.19 19.59 13.74
C LEU A 327 -6.74 18.17 13.54
N LYS A 328 -7.23 17.84 12.33
CA LYS A 328 -7.73 16.50 12.00
C LYS A 328 -6.61 15.46 11.95
N ARG A 329 -5.44 15.79 11.36
CA ARG A 329 -4.28 14.90 11.35
C ARG A 329 -3.73 14.66 12.76
N THR A 330 -3.63 15.72 13.57
CA THR A 330 -3.23 15.56 14.98
C THR A 330 -4.27 14.77 15.78
N ALA A 331 -5.56 14.97 15.54
CA ALA A 331 -6.61 14.22 16.23
C ALA A 331 -6.58 12.73 15.90
N LEU A 332 -6.28 12.36 14.65
CA LEU A 332 -6.21 10.96 14.22
C LEU A 332 -4.98 10.25 14.80
N ILE A 333 -3.83 10.94 14.87
CA ILE A 333 -2.63 10.44 15.53
C ILE A 333 -2.86 10.28 17.04
N VAL A 334 -3.49 11.27 17.68
CA VAL A 334 -3.84 11.19 19.11
C VAL A 334 -4.84 10.06 19.37
N LEU A 335 -5.82 9.84 18.48
CA LEU A 335 -6.77 8.73 18.58
C LEU A 335 -6.07 7.38 18.46
N ALA A 336 -5.18 7.23 17.49
CA ALA A 336 -4.39 5.99 17.32
C ALA A 336 -3.52 5.71 18.55
N LEU A 337 -2.84 6.74 19.07
CA LEU A 337 -2.05 6.63 20.31
C LEU A 337 -2.92 6.33 21.53
N ALA A 338 -4.13 6.88 21.61
CA ALA A 338 -5.08 6.59 22.68
C ALA A 338 -5.63 5.16 22.61
N VAL A 339 -5.85 4.61 21.41
CA VAL A 339 -6.26 3.21 21.23
C VAL A 339 -5.12 2.26 21.61
N VAL A 340 -3.89 2.52 21.15
CA VAL A 340 -2.73 1.71 21.51
C VAL A 340 -2.44 1.81 23.01
N GLY A 341 -2.42 3.02 23.57
CA GLY A 341 -2.24 3.25 25.00
C GLY A 341 -3.36 2.64 25.84
N GLY A 342 -4.61 2.71 25.36
CA GLY A 342 -5.76 2.08 25.99
C GLY A 342 -5.68 0.55 25.97
N GLY A 343 -5.24 -0.04 24.86
CA GLY A 343 -4.99 -1.48 24.75
C GLY A 343 -3.86 -1.94 25.68
N LEU A 344 -2.74 -1.23 25.71
CA LEU A 344 -1.62 -1.50 26.63
C LEU A 344 -2.04 -1.33 28.09
N TYR A 345 -2.81 -0.30 28.42
CA TYR A 345 -3.32 -0.08 29.77
C TYR A 345 -4.35 -1.15 30.17
N ALA A 346 -5.24 -1.56 29.27
CA ALA A 346 -6.20 -2.62 29.53
C ALA A 346 -5.48 -3.97 29.77
N GLY A 347 -4.46 -4.28 28.95
CA GLY A 347 -3.59 -5.44 29.15
C GLY A 347 -2.86 -5.39 30.49
N TYR A 348 -2.20 -4.26 30.80
CA TYR A 348 -1.52 -4.06 32.08
C TYR A 348 -2.49 -4.18 33.27
N ARG A 349 -3.64 -3.52 33.20
CA ARG A 349 -4.67 -3.60 34.24
C ARG A 349 -5.19 -5.02 34.41
N TRP A 350 -5.38 -5.78 33.33
CA TRP A 350 -5.77 -7.18 33.41
C TRP A 350 -4.70 -8.02 34.12
N THR A 351 -3.41 -7.85 33.79
CA THR A 351 -2.32 -8.56 34.50
C THR A 351 -2.30 -8.25 35.99
N GLN A 352 -2.64 -7.01 36.38
CA GLN A 352 -2.68 -6.59 37.79
C GLN A 352 -3.91 -7.12 38.56
N THR A 353 -4.87 -7.77 37.90
CA THR A 353 -6.01 -8.44 38.54
C THR A 353 -5.79 -9.92 38.82
N GLN A 354 -4.70 -10.49 38.31
CA GLN A 354 -4.37 -11.90 38.49
C GLN A 354 -3.46 -12.08 39.71
N TYR A 355 -3.65 -13.19 40.41
CA TYR A 355 -2.82 -13.59 41.53
C TYR A 355 -2.33 -15.02 41.29
N TYR A 356 -1.15 -15.34 41.78
CA TYR A 356 -0.70 -16.73 41.76
C TYR A 356 0.20 -17.02 42.96
N ILE A 357 0.20 -18.28 43.36
CA ILE A 357 0.99 -18.77 44.48
C ILE A 357 2.16 -19.55 43.88
N ALA A 358 3.38 -19.17 44.23
CA ALA A 358 4.58 -19.84 43.74
C ALA A 358 5.65 -19.97 44.82
N ALA A 359 6.63 -20.84 44.56
CA ALA A 359 7.80 -21.00 45.42
C ALA A 359 8.66 -19.72 45.41
N ASN A 360 8.99 -19.21 46.59
CA ASN A 360 9.97 -18.16 46.81
C ASN A 360 11.14 -18.74 47.62
N GLY A 361 12.11 -19.33 46.93
CA GLY A 361 13.18 -20.08 47.59
C GLY A 361 12.66 -21.38 48.21
N ASP A 362 12.60 -21.45 49.54
CA ASP A 362 12.22 -22.64 50.32
C ASP A 362 10.81 -22.58 50.93
N HIS A 363 10.06 -21.50 50.67
CA HIS A 363 8.72 -21.27 51.22
C HIS A 363 7.76 -20.74 50.14
N VAL A 364 6.49 -20.64 50.51
CA VAL A 364 5.41 -20.21 49.62
C VAL A 364 5.26 -18.69 49.65
N ALA A 365 5.03 -18.06 48.50
CA ALA A 365 4.68 -16.64 48.43
C ALA A 365 3.51 -16.39 47.48
N LEU A 366 2.75 -15.34 47.79
CA LEU A 366 1.67 -14.80 46.97
C LEU A 366 2.23 -13.72 46.05
N TYR A 367 2.09 -13.93 44.75
CA TYR A 367 2.46 -12.96 43.74
C TYR A 367 1.20 -12.33 43.14
N ARG A 368 1.27 -11.01 42.90
CA ARG A 368 0.29 -10.30 42.08
C ARG A 368 0.88 -10.11 40.68
N GLY A 369 0.17 -10.59 39.67
CA GLY A 369 0.61 -10.53 38.28
C GLY A 369 0.44 -11.84 37.52
N VAL A 370 1.20 -11.98 36.44
CA VAL A 370 1.29 -13.22 35.64
C VAL A 370 2.66 -13.87 35.83
N SER A 371 2.70 -15.20 35.90
CA SER A 371 3.93 -15.97 36.14
C SER A 371 4.90 -16.00 34.95
N GLN A 372 4.50 -15.49 33.77
CA GLN A 372 5.34 -15.45 32.57
C GLN A 372 6.15 -14.15 32.49
N ASN A 373 7.45 -14.27 32.19
CA ASN A 373 8.34 -13.13 31.96
C ASN A 373 8.34 -12.72 30.48
N LEU A 374 8.12 -11.44 30.19
CA LEU A 374 8.25 -10.87 28.85
C LEU A 374 9.60 -10.17 28.70
N GLY A 375 10.62 -10.93 28.28
CA GLY A 375 11.98 -10.42 28.12
C GLY A 375 12.56 -9.93 29.47
N PRO A 376 13.11 -8.70 29.55
CA PRO A 376 13.71 -8.17 30.78
C PRO A 376 12.69 -7.61 31.79
N LEU A 377 11.38 -7.65 31.49
CA LEU A 377 10.34 -7.05 32.34
C LEU A 377 9.63 -8.13 33.17
N SER A 378 9.73 -8.03 34.49
CA SER A 378 8.92 -8.81 35.43
C SER A 378 7.55 -8.17 35.59
N LEU A 379 6.49 -8.89 35.22
CA LEU A 379 5.09 -8.44 35.35
C LEU A 379 4.42 -8.94 36.63
N HIS A 380 5.22 -9.37 37.60
CA HIS A 380 4.78 -9.82 38.91
C HIS A 380 5.51 -9.08 40.02
N SER A 381 4.81 -8.89 41.14
CA SER A 381 5.39 -8.42 42.41
C SER A 381 4.94 -9.34 43.54
N VAL A 382 5.80 -9.58 44.52
CA VAL A 382 5.41 -10.26 45.76
C VAL A 382 4.42 -9.36 46.50
N GLU A 383 3.21 -9.86 46.72
CA GLU A 383 2.16 -9.15 47.45
C GLU A 383 2.24 -9.51 48.94
N ASP A 384 2.27 -10.81 49.26
CA ASP A 384 2.39 -11.34 50.62
C ASP A 384 3.38 -12.53 50.62
N ASP A 385 4.29 -12.56 51.59
CA ASP A 385 5.31 -13.62 51.74
C ASP A 385 4.97 -14.49 52.94
N HIS A 386 5.03 -15.82 52.80
CA HIS A 386 4.63 -16.79 53.83
C HIS A 386 5.79 -17.72 54.22
N PRO A 387 6.80 -17.20 54.96
CA PRO A 387 7.96 -17.99 55.40
C PRO A 387 7.60 -19.09 56.41
N ASP A 388 6.41 -19.01 57.00
CA ASP A 388 5.83 -20.02 57.89
C ASP A 388 5.42 -21.31 57.14
N ILE A 389 5.15 -21.22 55.84
CA ILE A 389 4.77 -22.36 54.99
C ILE A 389 5.99 -22.83 54.19
N ARG A 390 6.79 -23.72 54.77
CA ARG A 390 7.98 -24.28 54.09
C ARG A 390 7.59 -25.39 53.11
N LEU A 391 8.21 -25.40 51.93
CA LEU A 391 7.95 -26.38 50.87
C LEU A 391 8.26 -27.83 51.30
N GLU A 392 9.19 -28.02 52.24
CA GLU A 392 9.56 -29.32 52.79
C GLU A 392 8.43 -29.99 53.59
N HIS A 393 7.55 -29.19 54.21
CA HIS A 393 6.42 -29.67 55.00
C HIS A 393 5.15 -29.86 54.15
N LEU A 394 5.19 -29.52 52.86
CA LEU A 394 4.10 -29.79 51.93
C LEU A 394 4.24 -31.19 51.28
N PRO A 395 3.12 -31.91 51.07
CA PRO A 395 3.07 -33.13 50.26
C PRO A 395 3.63 -32.95 48.85
N GLN A 396 4.16 -34.02 48.23
CA GLN A 396 4.85 -33.94 46.93
C GLN A 396 3.98 -33.33 45.83
N TYR A 397 2.70 -33.68 45.80
CA TYR A 397 1.74 -33.16 44.83
C TYR A 397 1.54 -31.65 44.95
N GLN A 398 1.35 -31.15 46.18
CA GLN A 398 1.16 -29.72 46.44
C GLN A 398 2.45 -28.93 46.20
N ARG A 399 3.61 -29.49 46.56
CA ARG A 399 4.91 -28.91 46.23
C ARG A 399 5.07 -28.71 44.73
N SER A 400 4.74 -29.73 43.94
CA SER A 400 4.79 -29.66 42.48
C SER A 400 3.82 -28.61 41.91
N GLN A 401 2.64 -28.44 42.51
CA GLN A 401 1.71 -27.37 42.09
C GLN A 401 2.26 -25.97 42.39
N VAL A 402 2.82 -25.76 43.58
CA VAL A 402 3.42 -24.47 43.97
C VAL A 402 4.65 -24.15 43.11
N GLU A 403 5.48 -25.15 42.78
CA GLU A 403 6.61 -24.98 41.86
C GLU A 403 6.16 -24.58 40.44
N ASN A 404 5.01 -25.08 39.99
CA ASN A 404 4.43 -24.75 38.68
C ASN A 404 3.53 -23.50 38.69
N ALA A 405 3.47 -22.78 39.81
CA ALA A 405 2.61 -21.61 40.06
C ALA A 405 1.09 -21.91 39.97
N ILE A 406 0.42 -21.88 41.11
CA ILE A 406 -1.04 -22.04 41.20
C ILE A 406 -1.69 -20.70 40.89
N THR A 407 -2.45 -20.63 39.79
CA THR A 407 -3.15 -19.40 39.38
C THR A 407 -4.46 -19.22 40.14
N ALA A 408 -4.74 -18.01 40.62
CA ALA A 408 -5.99 -17.61 41.27
C ALA A 408 -6.59 -16.37 40.58
N GLY A 409 -7.91 -16.39 40.35
CA GLY A 409 -8.62 -15.30 39.69
C GLY A 409 -8.91 -14.10 40.61
N SER A 410 -8.66 -14.24 41.91
CA SER A 410 -8.85 -13.18 42.90
C SER A 410 -7.96 -13.34 44.14
N LEU A 411 -7.76 -12.23 44.88
CA LEU A 411 -7.04 -12.24 46.15
C LEU A 411 -7.71 -13.15 47.21
N GLY A 412 -9.04 -13.25 47.20
CA GLY A 412 -9.78 -14.10 48.14
C GLY A 412 -9.48 -15.58 47.89
N GLU A 413 -9.61 -16.01 46.63
CA GLU A 413 -9.28 -17.38 46.21
C GLU A 413 -7.81 -17.73 46.51
N ALA A 414 -6.88 -16.80 46.26
CA ALA A 414 -5.47 -17.02 46.57
C ALA A 414 -5.22 -17.19 48.07
N ARG A 415 -5.88 -16.39 48.92
CA ARG A 415 -5.77 -16.51 50.38
C ARG A 415 -6.38 -17.80 50.91
N ASP A 416 -7.50 -18.23 50.34
CA ASP A 416 -8.14 -19.49 50.70
C ASP A 416 -7.20 -20.68 50.38
N SER A 417 -6.58 -20.68 49.20
CA SER A 417 -5.58 -21.69 48.84
C SER A 417 -4.33 -21.65 49.72
N ILE A 418 -3.86 -20.47 50.13
CA ILE A 418 -2.74 -20.35 51.06
C ILE A 418 -3.11 -20.89 52.44
N ALA A 419 -4.33 -20.61 52.93
CA ALA A 419 -4.81 -21.13 54.21
C ALA A 419 -4.89 -22.66 54.22
N GLU A 420 -5.34 -23.26 53.10
CA GLU A 420 -5.35 -24.72 52.92
C GLU A 420 -3.92 -25.30 52.92
N LEU A 421 -2.98 -24.67 52.21
CA LEU A 421 -1.57 -25.07 52.21
C LEU A 421 -0.94 -24.94 53.61
N ALA A 422 -1.30 -23.90 54.37
CA ALA A 422 -0.83 -23.70 55.74
C ALA A 422 -1.34 -24.78 56.71
N GLU A 423 -2.65 -25.09 56.65
CA GLU A 423 -3.27 -26.14 57.47
C GLU A 423 -2.64 -27.52 57.18
N GLN A 424 -2.38 -27.79 55.90
CA GLN A 424 -1.71 -29.02 55.47
C GLN A 424 -0.24 -29.08 55.94
N ALA A 425 0.52 -28.00 55.77
CA ALA A 425 1.92 -27.94 56.19
C ALA A 425 2.07 -28.12 57.71
N GLU A 426 1.17 -27.52 58.49
CA GLU A 426 1.15 -27.69 59.95
C GLU A 426 0.85 -29.14 60.35
N ALA A 427 -0.15 -29.78 59.72
CA ALA A 427 -0.48 -31.17 59.97
C ALA A 427 0.69 -32.13 59.65
N CYS A 428 1.37 -31.92 58.51
CA CYS A 428 2.53 -32.71 58.13
C CYS A 428 3.74 -32.49 59.05
N ARG A 429 3.96 -31.25 59.51
CA ARG A 429 5.02 -30.93 60.48
C ARG A 429 4.78 -31.59 61.83
N LEU A 430 3.55 -31.56 62.33
CA LEU A 430 3.18 -32.22 63.59
C LEU A 430 3.34 -33.75 63.50
N LEU A 431 2.97 -34.35 62.38
CA LEU A 431 3.16 -35.79 62.15
C LEU A 431 4.65 -36.18 62.09
N ALA A 432 5.49 -35.36 61.44
CA ALA A 432 6.93 -35.57 61.43
C ALA A 432 7.54 -35.49 62.84
N ALA A 433 7.09 -34.55 63.67
CA ALA A 433 7.55 -34.40 65.06
C ALA A 433 7.13 -35.59 65.95
N GLU A 434 5.93 -36.16 65.76
CA GLU A 434 5.50 -37.38 66.47
C GLU A 434 6.36 -38.60 66.08
N GLN A 435 6.73 -38.72 64.81
CA GLN A 435 7.57 -39.83 64.31
C GLN A 435 9.02 -39.72 64.81
N ASP A 436 9.58 -38.52 64.87
CA ASP A 436 10.93 -38.28 65.40
C ASP A 436 10.99 -38.53 66.92
N GLY A 437 9.93 -38.19 67.67
CA GLY A 437 9.81 -38.51 69.10
C GLY A 437 9.78 -40.01 69.38
N GLN A 438 9.01 -40.77 68.59
CA GLN A 438 8.94 -42.23 68.71
C GLN A 438 10.24 -42.94 68.31
N ASN A 439 10.97 -42.42 67.31
CA ASN A 439 12.27 -42.95 66.90
C ASN A 439 13.40 -42.57 67.88
N GLY A 440 13.26 -41.46 68.61
CA GLY A 440 14.17 -41.04 69.68
C GLY A 440 14.08 -41.91 70.94
N GLU A 441 12.89 -42.38 71.31
CA GLU A 441 12.68 -43.30 72.44
C GLU A 441 13.09 -44.75 72.14
N GLN A 442 13.07 -45.19 70.88
CA GLN A 442 13.50 -46.56 70.51
C GLN A 442 15.02 -46.75 70.38
N ASN A 443 15.82 -45.68 70.27
CA ASN A 443 17.28 -45.75 70.13
C ASN A 443 18.06 -45.56 71.44
N GLY A 444 17.38 -45.59 72.61
CA GLY A 444 17.97 -45.34 73.93
C GLY A 444 18.28 -46.56 74.81
N GLN A 445 18.09 -47.80 74.34
CA GLN A 445 18.26 -49.00 75.18
C GLN A 445 19.27 -50.01 74.61
N GLU A 446 20.54 -49.85 75.01
CA GLU A 446 21.59 -50.88 74.89
C GLU A 446 21.60 -51.83 76.12
N PRO A 447 22.15 -53.06 76.01
CA PRO A 447 21.64 -54.24 76.69
C PRO A 447 22.34 -54.54 78.04
N GLY A 448 21.56 -54.94 79.04
CA GLY A 448 22.07 -55.35 80.35
C GLY A 448 21.25 -56.48 80.99
N ASN A 449 21.90 -57.63 81.12
CA ASN A 449 21.65 -58.89 81.81
C ASN A 449 20.49 -59.11 82.82
N ASP A 450 19.99 -60.35 82.72
CA ASP A 450 19.57 -61.31 83.75
C ASP A 450 18.22 -61.20 84.50
N GLU A 451 17.52 -62.34 84.40
CA GLU A 451 16.65 -63.01 85.37
C GLU A 451 15.23 -62.48 85.68
N ASP A 452 14.27 -63.26 85.14
CA ASP A 452 13.15 -63.91 85.82
C ASP A 452 11.87 -63.13 86.25
N VAL A 453 10.76 -63.78 85.88
CA VAL A 453 9.40 -63.76 86.49
C VAL A 453 8.40 -62.66 86.09
N GLN A 454 7.42 -63.12 85.28
CA GLN A 454 5.97 -62.88 85.29
C GLN A 454 5.38 -61.62 85.97
N GLY A 455 4.52 -60.95 85.19
CA GLY A 455 3.16 -60.65 85.66
C GLY A 455 2.80 -59.18 85.87
N GLY A 456 2.46 -58.51 84.75
CA GLY A 456 1.34 -57.58 84.59
C GLY A 456 0.99 -56.55 85.67
N GLY A 457 1.09 -55.27 85.30
CA GLY A 457 0.26 -54.21 85.87
C GLY A 457 0.70 -52.80 85.53
N ALA A 458 -0.10 -52.12 84.70
CA ALA A 458 -0.27 -50.65 84.60
C ALA A 458 0.99 -49.84 84.16
N ASP A 459 0.93 -48.61 83.69
CA ASP A 459 -0.13 -47.65 83.48
C ASP A 459 0.38 -46.68 82.39
N SER A 460 -0.54 -46.03 81.71
CA SER A 460 -0.29 -44.99 80.70
C SER A 460 0.53 -43.82 81.27
N GLY A 461 1.73 -43.60 80.74
CA GLY A 461 2.45 -42.34 80.84
C GLY A 461 2.13 -41.47 79.64
N SER A 462 1.00 -40.76 79.66
CA SER A 462 0.70 -39.73 78.67
C SER A 462 1.65 -38.56 78.87
N ASN A 463 2.50 -38.29 77.87
CA ASN A 463 3.33 -37.09 77.82
C ASN A 463 2.40 -35.86 77.71
N PRO A 464 2.33 -34.95 78.70
CA PRO A 464 1.30 -33.92 78.77
C PRO A 464 1.54 -32.71 77.85
N ASP A 465 2.65 -32.68 77.09
CA ASP A 465 3.02 -31.57 76.21
C ASP A 465 3.01 -31.91 74.71
N ALA A 466 2.43 -33.06 74.30
CA ALA A 466 2.22 -33.34 72.89
C ALA A 466 1.05 -32.48 72.34
N PRO A 467 1.26 -31.63 71.32
CA PRO A 467 0.19 -30.83 70.74
C PRO A 467 -0.88 -31.76 70.16
N THR A 468 -2.07 -31.77 70.75
CA THR A 468 -3.18 -32.63 70.31
C THR A 468 -3.70 -32.18 68.95
N MET A 469 -3.52 -33.02 67.92
CA MET A 469 -4.08 -32.78 66.58
C MET A 469 -5.62 -32.80 66.60
N THR A 470 -6.22 -31.82 65.91
CA THR A 470 -7.65 -31.79 65.62
C THR A 470 -8.06 -32.94 64.69
N ASP A 471 -9.36 -33.30 64.67
CA ASP A 471 -9.86 -34.38 63.81
C ASP A 471 -9.62 -34.10 62.31
N ARG A 472 -9.68 -32.83 61.90
CA ARG A 472 -9.37 -32.39 60.53
C ARG A 472 -7.88 -32.52 60.21
N GLN A 473 -6.99 -32.16 61.14
CA GLN A 473 -5.54 -32.34 60.97
C GLN A 473 -5.15 -33.82 60.85
N ARG A 474 -5.84 -34.74 61.54
CA ARG A 474 -5.62 -36.19 61.40
C ARG A 474 -5.97 -36.73 60.01
N GLU A 475 -7.01 -36.20 59.37
CA GLU A 475 -7.36 -36.58 57.99
C GLU A 475 -6.34 -36.08 56.98
N LEU A 476 -5.89 -34.83 57.13
CA LEU A 476 -4.87 -34.21 56.27
C LEU A 476 -3.49 -34.86 56.43
N ALA A 477 -3.13 -35.28 57.65
CA ALA A 477 -1.87 -35.96 57.97
C ALA A 477 -1.68 -37.28 57.18
N GLY A 478 -2.77 -37.96 56.83
CA GLY A 478 -2.75 -39.16 55.99
C GLY A 478 -2.24 -38.93 54.56
N GLN A 479 -2.17 -37.68 54.10
CA GLN A 479 -1.69 -37.29 52.77
C GLN A 479 -0.22 -36.86 52.76
N CYS A 480 0.43 -36.77 53.92
CA CYS A 480 1.82 -36.30 54.05
C CYS A 480 2.88 -37.35 53.67
N THR A 481 2.49 -38.62 53.50
CA THR A 481 3.39 -39.78 53.31
C THR A 481 3.34 -40.39 51.90
N ARG A 482 2.82 -39.65 50.91
CA ARG A 482 2.91 -40.04 49.49
C ARG A 482 3.58 -38.99 48.63
#